data_AF-A0A154BS96-F1
#
_entry.id   AF-A0A154BS96-F1
#
_cell.length_a   1.000
_cell.length_b   1.000
_cell.length_c   1.000
_cell.angle_alpha   90.00
_cell.angle_beta   90.00
_cell.angle_gamma   90.00
#
_symmetry.space_group_name_H-M   'P 1'
#
loop_
_entity.id
_entity.type
_entity.pdbx_description
1 polymer ?
#
loop_
_entity_poly.entity_id
_entity_poly.type
_entity_poly.pdbx_seq_one_letter_code
_entity_poly.pdbx_strand_id
1 'polypeptide(L)'
;MSHTLHRRGTPENLANDFPMHAMPARGFNHDGARPKLQKFLRIAHKHHPVNLGDVKLGNQFVTDYDDLHENLTISSTHVVLADANDLTALLREVKEAELGMSLTVSGLFDKLFECCAQAGVKPHAVEHSLGVLGKTEKMPEEDISQVTTMCGHGMVAQGLVRRLIRKVKKGELTPEKAGIELAKPCRCGIFNPVRAAELIDDYCALFSVSVK
;
A
#
# COMPACT_ATOMS: atom_id res chain seq x y z
N MET A 1 0.32 10.67 -10.95
CA MET A 1 -0.15 10.85 -9.56
C MET A 1 0.84 10.13 -8.67
N SER A 2 1.24 10.73 -7.56
CA SER A 2 2.28 10.21 -6.65
C SER A 2 1.71 9.14 -5.70
N HIS A 3 0.99 8.15 -6.25
CA HIS A 3 0.06 7.19 -5.60
C HIS A 3 0.46 6.70 -4.19
N THR A 4 1.74 6.54 -3.90
CA THR A 4 2.28 6.06 -2.61
C THR A 4 3.35 6.97 -2.00
N LEU A 5 3.73 8.06 -2.66
CA LEU A 5 4.91 8.86 -2.33
C LEU A 5 4.72 9.73 -1.07
N HIS A 6 3.49 10.19 -0.79
CA HIS A 6 3.21 11.14 0.29
C HIS A 6 2.69 10.47 1.57
N ARG A 7 3.15 9.23 1.86
CA ARG A 7 2.79 8.56 3.11
C ARG A 7 3.40 9.28 4.30
N ARG A 8 2.55 9.65 5.26
CA ARG A 8 2.99 10.23 6.53
C ARG A 8 3.18 9.16 7.59
N GLY A 9 4.19 9.33 8.42
CA GLY A 9 4.53 8.41 9.50
C GLY A 9 5.89 8.74 10.10
N THR A 10 6.24 8.03 11.17
CA THR A 10 7.60 8.02 11.71
C THR A 10 8.41 6.92 11.00
N PRO A 11 9.76 6.94 11.07
CA PRO A 11 10.56 5.84 10.56
C PRO A 11 10.13 4.47 11.11
N GLU A 12 9.73 4.40 12.38
CA GLU A 12 9.31 3.16 13.03
C GLU A 12 8.03 2.62 12.41
N ASN A 13 6.99 3.44 12.28
CA ASN A 13 5.71 2.97 11.74
C ASN A 13 5.68 2.84 10.20
N LEU A 14 6.71 3.34 9.51
CA LEU A 14 6.92 3.14 8.07
C LEU A 14 7.87 1.96 7.76
N ALA A 15 8.50 1.38 8.78
CA ALA A 15 9.54 0.36 8.62
C ALA A 15 9.07 -0.90 7.89
N ASN A 16 7.76 -1.19 7.93
CA ASN A 16 7.11 -2.38 7.41
C ASN A 16 5.96 -2.01 6.43
N ASP A 17 6.15 -0.94 5.66
CA ASP A 17 5.17 -0.47 4.68
C ASP A 17 5.77 -0.45 3.28
N PHE A 18 5.52 -1.53 2.52
CA PHE A 18 6.07 -1.72 1.17
C PHE A 18 4.96 -1.79 0.11
N PRO A 19 4.21 -0.69 -0.11
CA PRO A 19 3.26 -0.62 -1.20
C PRO A 19 4.02 -0.52 -2.53
N MET A 20 3.56 -1.28 -3.52
CA MET A 20 4.15 -1.31 -4.85
C MET A 20 3.08 -1.42 -5.92
N HIS A 21 3.43 -1.00 -7.13
CA HIS A 21 2.58 -1.21 -8.29
C HIS A 21 3.39 -1.52 -9.53
N ALA A 22 2.87 -2.44 -10.33
CA ALA A 22 3.38 -2.79 -11.64
C ALA A 22 2.43 -2.28 -12.73
N MET A 23 2.99 -1.59 -13.71
CA MET A 23 2.20 -1.09 -14.84
C MET A 23 3.00 -1.08 -16.15
N PRO A 24 2.33 -1.26 -17.30
CA PRO A 24 2.96 -1.07 -18.59
C PRO A 24 3.17 0.43 -18.88
N ALA A 25 4.29 0.75 -19.52
CA ALA A 25 4.54 2.02 -20.14
C ALA A 25 3.70 2.14 -21.43
N ARG A 26 2.80 3.13 -21.45
CA ARG A 26 1.91 3.39 -22.59
C ARG A 26 2.74 3.66 -23.85
N GLY A 27 2.45 2.91 -24.91
CA GLY A 27 3.15 3.02 -26.19
C GLY A 27 4.47 2.24 -26.30
N PHE A 28 4.90 1.53 -25.24
CA PHE A 28 6.15 0.75 -25.27
C PHE A 28 5.93 -0.74 -25.05
N ASN A 29 5.17 -1.13 -24.02
CA ASN A 29 5.00 -2.54 -23.62
C ASN A 29 3.56 -2.84 -23.18
N HIS A 30 2.59 -2.11 -23.74
CA HIS A 30 1.16 -2.25 -23.43
C HIS A 30 0.56 -3.50 -24.08
N ASP A 31 0.98 -3.82 -25.30
CA ASP A 31 0.53 -5.01 -26.03
C ASP A 31 1.06 -6.27 -25.34
N GLY A 32 0.15 -7.20 -25.02
CA GLY A 32 0.50 -8.40 -24.27
C GLY A 32 0.86 -8.17 -22.80
N ALA A 33 0.53 -7.02 -22.21
CA ALA A 33 0.83 -6.73 -20.81
C ALA A 33 0.03 -7.59 -19.81
N ARG A 34 -1.22 -7.97 -20.14
CA ARG A 34 -2.11 -8.69 -19.20
C ARG A 34 -1.50 -10.01 -18.68
N PRO A 35 -1.01 -10.94 -19.52
CA PRO A 35 -0.36 -12.16 -19.02
C PRO A 35 0.87 -11.90 -18.15
N LYS A 36 1.61 -10.82 -18.42
CA LYS A 36 2.79 -10.42 -17.63
C LYS A 36 2.38 -9.88 -16.26
N LEU A 37 1.33 -9.07 -16.19
CA LEU A 37 0.75 -8.58 -14.94
C LEU A 37 0.09 -9.70 -14.14
N GLN A 38 -0.56 -10.67 -14.79
CA GLN A 38 -1.09 -11.88 -14.13
C GLN A 38 0.05 -12.70 -13.51
N LYS A 39 1.15 -12.89 -14.25
CA LYS A 39 2.35 -13.53 -13.72
C LYS A 39 2.93 -12.76 -12.53
N PHE A 40 2.99 -11.43 -12.58
CA PHE A 40 3.40 -10.59 -11.46
C PHE A 40 2.48 -10.78 -10.25
N LEU A 41 1.16 -10.69 -10.42
CA LEU A 41 0.17 -10.88 -9.34
C LEU A 41 0.33 -12.25 -8.68
N ARG A 42 0.54 -13.31 -9.48
CA ARG A 42 0.80 -14.66 -8.97
C ARG A 42 2.11 -14.77 -8.21
N ILE A 43 3.18 -14.10 -8.64
CA ILE A 43 4.43 -14.03 -7.87
C ILE A 43 4.14 -13.35 -6.54
N ALA A 44 3.55 -12.16 -6.58
CA ALA A 44 3.23 -11.36 -5.40
C ALA A 44 2.39 -12.12 -4.36
N HIS A 45 1.38 -12.87 -4.81
CA HIS A 45 0.51 -13.66 -3.92
C HIS A 45 1.26 -14.73 -3.10
N LYS A 46 2.39 -15.25 -3.59
CA LYS A 46 3.21 -16.21 -2.85
C LYS A 46 4.01 -15.59 -1.70
N HIS A 47 4.23 -14.28 -1.75
CA HIS A 47 5.07 -13.54 -0.79
C HIS A 47 4.20 -12.79 0.22
N HIS A 48 3.14 -13.46 0.70
CA HIS A 48 2.30 -13.05 1.83
C HIS A 48 1.81 -11.57 1.81
N PRO A 49 1.15 -11.12 0.72
CA PRO A 49 0.73 -9.74 0.65
C PRO A 49 -0.39 -9.42 1.64
N VAL A 50 -0.27 -8.25 2.29
CA VAL A 50 -1.30 -7.73 3.19
C VAL A 50 -2.39 -6.98 2.43
N ASN A 51 -2.14 -6.61 1.17
CA ASN A 51 -3.15 -6.12 0.23
C ASN A 51 -2.74 -6.40 -1.21
N LEU A 52 -3.75 -6.61 -2.06
CA LEU A 52 -3.64 -6.78 -3.51
C LEU A 52 -4.79 -6.04 -4.17
N GLY A 53 -4.59 -5.54 -5.39
CA GLY A 53 -5.69 -4.97 -6.15
C GLY A 53 -5.37 -4.51 -7.56
N ASP A 54 -6.44 -4.14 -8.26
CA ASP A 54 -6.45 -3.53 -9.58
C ASP A 54 -7.40 -2.33 -9.55
N VAL A 55 -7.02 -1.23 -10.22
CA VAL A 55 -7.75 0.04 -10.18
C VAL A 55 -9.22 -0.11 -10.59
N LYS A 56 -9.54 -1.03 -11.50
CA LYS A 56 -10.90 -1.26 -12.01
C LYS A 56 -11.64 -2.33 -11.23
N LEU A 57 -10.95 -3.42 -10.87
CA LEU A 57 -11.60 -4.57 -10.23
C LEU A 57 -11.85 -4.38 -8.74
N GLY A 58 -10.95 -3.68 -8.03
CA GLY A 58 -11.04 -3.54 -6.58
C GLY A 58 -9.80 -4.08 -5.88
N ASN A 59 -9.93 -4.30 -4.57
CA ASN A 59 -8.89 -4.85 -3.71
C ASN A 59 -9.33 -6.20 -3.13
N GLN A 60 -8.40 -6.94 -2.53
CA GLN A 60 -8.65 -8.28 -2.00
C GLN A 60 -9.72 -8.36 -0.89
N PHE A 61 -10.17 -7.24 -0.33
CA PHE A 61 -11.25 -7.21 0.67
C PHE A 61 -12.64 -7.02 0.07
N VAL A 62 -12.73 -6.82 -1.25
CA VAL A 62 -13.99 -6.64 -1.99
C VAL A 62 -14.08 -7.48 -3.26
N THR A 63 -12.95 -8.06 -3.72
CA THR A 63 -12.86 -8.90 -4.90
C THR A 63 -12.00 -10.12 -4.58
N ASP A 64 -12.45 -11.31 -4.98
CA ASP A 64 -11.69 -12.53 -4.79
C ASP A 64 -10.40 -12.54 -5.63
N TYR A 65 -9.40 -13.30 -5.18
CA TYR A 65 -8.12 -13.40 -5.88
C TYR A 65 -8.26 -13.99 -7.29
N ASP A 66 -9.06 -15.04 -7.47
CA ASP A 66 -9.24 -15.68 -8.78
C ASP A 66 -9.91 -14.69 -9.74
N ASP A 67 -10.92 -13.96 -9.27
CA ASP A 67 -11.55 -12.89 -10.05
C ASP A 67 -10.57 -11.76 -10.42
N LEU A 68 -9.72 -11.34 -9.48
CA LEU A 68 -8.66 -10.35 -9.73
C LEU A 68 -7.67 -10.85 -10.79
N HIS A 69 -7.22 -12.09 -10.67
CA HIS A 69 -6.24 -12.69 -11.56
C HIS A 69 -6.83 -12.93 -12.95
N GLU A 70 -8.01 -13.55 -13.05
CA GLU A 70 -8.67 -13.85 -14.31
C GLU A 70 -9.02 -12.58 -15.06
N ASN A 71 -9.61 -11.58 -14.40
CA ASN A 71 -10.14 -10.37 -15.05
C ASN A 71 -9.15 -9.19 -15.09
N LEU A 72 -7.89 -9.42 -14.67
CA LEU A 72 -6.88 -8.38 -14.48
C LEU A 72 -6.78 -7.43 -15.68
N THR A 73 -6.74 -6.12 -15.38
CA THR A 73 -6.65 -5.09 -16.41
C THR A 73 -5.20 -4.70 -16.66
N ILE A 74 -4.97 -3.95 -17.74
CA ILE A 74 -3.64 -3.46 -18.13
C ILE A 74 -3.36 -2.05 -17.59
N SER A 75 -4.11 -1.61 -16.57
CA SER A 75 -3.98 -0.27 -16.01
C SER A 75 -2.85 -0.18 -14.99
N SER A 76 -2.99 -0.86 -13.84
CA SER A 76 -1.95 -0.99 -12.82
C SER A 76 -2.36 -2.05 -11.80
N THR A 77 -1.45 -2.97 -11.51
CA THR A 77 -1.60 -4.01 -10.48
C THR A 77 -0.84 -3.61 -9.24
N HIS A 78 -1.52 -3.59 -8.09
CA HIS A 78 -0.99 -3.11 -6.83
C HIS A 78 -0.81 -4.26 -5.84
N VAL A 79 0.24 -4.16 -5.03
CA VAL A 79 0.60 -5.12 -3.99
C VAL A 79 1.09 -4.32 -2.79
N VAL A 80 0.80 -4.80 -1.59
CA VAL A 80 1.37 -4.27 -0.35
C VAL A 80 1.95 -5.41 0.44
N LEU A 81 3.23 -5.32 0.77
CA LEU A 81 3.89 -6.22 1.71
C LEU A 81 4.16 -5.49 3.03
N ALA A 82 4.20 -6.26 4.11
CA ALA A 82 4.51 -5.77 5.45
C ALA A 82 5.78 -6.40 6.05
N ASP A 83 6.57 -7.10 5.25
CA ASP A 83 7.83 -7.73 5.67
C ASP A 83 8.93 -7.51 4.62
N ALA A 84 10.14 -7.23 5.10
CA ALA A 84 11.29 -6.92 4.24
C ALA A 84 11.88 -8.17 3.57
N ASN A 85 11.76 -9.35 4.18
CA ASN A 85 12.21 -10.61 3.58
C ASN A 85 11.27 -11.01 2.44
N ASP A 86 9.96 -10.88 2.63
CA ASP A 86 8.97 -11.08 1.57
C ASP A 86 9.21 -10.12 0.40
N LEU A 87 9.51 -8.84 0.67
CA LEU A 87 9.89 -7.88 -0.37
C LEU A 87 11.14 -8.32 -1.12
N THR A 88 12.19 -8.72 -0.41
CA THR A 88 13.45 -9.15 -1.02
C THR A 88 13.26 -10.40 -1.88
N ALA A 89 12.48 -11.37 -1.40
CA ALA A 89 12.17 -12.60 -2.13
C ALA A 89 11.31 -12.31 -3.38
N LEU A 90 10.30 -11.44 -3.26
CA LEU A 90 9.49 -10.99 -4.39
C LEU A 90 10.35 -10.30 -5.45
N LEU A 91 11.21 -9.37 -5.06
CA LEU A 91 12.09 -8.64 -5.99
C LEU A 91 13.01 -9.60 -6.77
N ARG A 92 13.51 -10.65 -6.11
CA ARG A 92 14.33 -11.70 -6.76
C ARG A 92 13.52 -12.49 -7.79
N GLU A 93 12.34 -12.99 -7.44
CA GLU A 93 11.50 -13.77 -8.35
C GLU A 93 10.98 -12.91 -9.53
N VAL A 94 10.64 -11.63 -9.28
CA VAL A 94 10.22 -10.70 -10.34
C VAL A 94 11.37 -10.40 -11.30
N LYS A 95 12.60 -10.24 -10.79
CA LYS A 95 13.80 -10.07 -11.62
C LYS A 95 14.02 -11.28 -12.52
N GLU A 96 13.99 -12.49 -11.94
CA GLU A 96 14.15 -13.76 -12.68
C GLU A 96 13.06 -13.97 -13.74
N ALA A 97 11.85 -13.46 -13.49
CA ALA A 97 10.74 -13.61 -14.42
C ALA A 97 10.81 -12.67 -15.65
N GLU A 98 11.71 -11.67 -15.65
CA GLU A 98 11.95 -10.74 -16.76
C GLU A 98 10.67 -10.22 -17.44
N LEU A 99 9.68 -9.81 -16.64
CA LEU A 99 8.34 -9.46 -17.13
C LEU A 99 8.34 -8.21 -18.02
N GLY A 100 9.41 -7.40 -17.97
CA GLY A 100 9.54 -6.15 -18.72
C GLY A 100 8.52 -5.08 -18.32
N MET A 101 7.98 -5.17 -17.09
CA MET A 101 7.06 -4.18 -16.50
C MET A 101 7.83 -3.24 -15.57
N SER A 102 7.41 -1.98 -15.48
CA SER A 102 7.93 -1.09 -14.44
C SER A 102 7.34 -1.51 -13.08
N LEU A 103 8.19 -1.61 -12.07
CA LEU A 103 7.79 -1.86 -10.69
C LEU A 103 8.25 -0.67 -9.83
N THR A 104 7.28 0.05 -9.28
CA THR A 104 7.53 1.15 -8.35
C THR A 104 7.24 0.65 -6.94
N VAL A 105 8.20 0.80 -6.03
CA VAL A 105 8.07 0.44 -4.61
C VAL A 105 8.27 1.69 -3.76
N SER A 106 7.44 1.89 -2.75
CA SER A 106 7.63 2.94 -1.74
C SER A 106 7.97 2.35 -0.38
N GLY A 107 8.65 3.14 0.44
CA GLY A 107 9.20 2.72 1.73
C GLY A 107 10.38 3.61 2.12
N LEU A 108 10.97 3.33 3.29
CA LEU A 108 12.19 4.01 3.71
C LEU A 108 13.37 3.64 2.81
N PHE A 109 14.13 4.62 2.33
CA PHE A 109 15.19 4.39 1.35
C PHE A 109 16.25 3.40 1.81
N ASP A 110 16.73 3.51 3.05
CA ASP A 110 17.76 2.60 3.57
C ASP A 110 17.29 1.14 3.51
N LYS A 111 16.04 0.88 3.91
CA LYS A 111 15.42 -0.45 3.83
C LYS A 111 15.22 -0.91 2.38
N LEU A 112 14.71 -0.04 1.51
CA LEU A 112 14.50 -0.40 0.11
C LEU A 112 15.82 -0.72 -0.60
N PHE A 113 16.88 0.06 -0.34
CA PHE A 113 18.20 -0.18 -0.91
C PHE A 113 18.84 -1.47 -0.38
N GLU A 114 18.64 -1.79 0.89
CA GLU A 114 19.05 -3.08 1.45
C GLU A 114 18.33 -4.24 0.74
N CYS A 115 16.99 -4.22 0.66
CA CYS A 115 16.22 -5.25 -0.03
C CYS A 115 16.62 -5.38 -1.52
N CYS A 116 16.83 -4.26 -2.21
CA CYS A 116 17.29 -4.24 -3.60
C CYS A 116 18.68 -4.89 -3.75
N ALA A 117 19.63 -4.54 -2.87
CA ALA A 117 20.97 -5.11 -2.90
C ALA A 117 20.96 -6.63 -2.68
N GLN A 118 20.18 -7.10 -1.68
CA GLN A 118 20.03 -8.53 -1.39
C GLN A 118 19.30 -9.31 -2.51
N ALA A 119 18.38 -8.65 -3.24
CA ALA A 119 17.71 -9.21 -4.42
C ALA A 119 18.58 -9.12 -5.69
N GLY A 120 19.72 -8.41 -5.65
CA GLY A 120 20.55 -8.13 -6.82
C GLY A 120 19.86 -7.22 -7.84
N VAL A 121 18.96 -6.34 -7.38
CA VAL A 121 18.23 -5.36 -8.19
C VAL A 121 18.87 -3.99 -7.98
N LYS A 122 19.08 -3.23 -9.06
CA LYS A 122 19.55 -1.84 -8.98
C LYS A 122 18.39 -0.89 -9.30
N PRO A 123 17.96 -0.02 -8.37
CA PRO A 123 17.00 1.04 -8.68
C PRO A 123 17.52 1.95 -9.80
N HIS A 124 16.68 2.27 -10.76
CA HIS A 124 17.04 3.14 -11.90
C HIS A 124 16.63 4.60 -11.69
N ALA A 125 15.65 4.85 -10.81
CA ALA A 125 15.17 6.17 -10.45
C ALA A 125 14.71 6.16 -8.98
N VAL A 126 14.77 7.34 -8.34
CA VAL A 126 14.30 7.55 -6.97
C VAL A 126 13.46 8.82 -6.97
N GLU A 127 12.24 8.71 -6.45
CA GLU A 127 11.35 9.84 -6.21
C GLU A 127 11.29 10.12 -4.72
N HIS A 128 11.35 11.41 -4.33
CA HIS A 128 11.28 11.84 -2.94
C HIS A 128 10.19 12.88 -2.77
N SER A 129 9.28 12.66 -1.82
CA SER A 129 8.27 13.64 -1.44
C SER A 129 8.88 14.74 -0.58
N LEU A 130 8.88 15.97 -1.08
CA LEU A 130 9.24 17.17 -0.30
C LEU A 130 8.15 17.64 0.67
N GLY A 131 7.08 16.86 0.84
CA GLY A 131 5.96 17.16 1.72
C GLY A 131 4.80 17.86 1.01
N VAL A 132 3.93 18.51 1.80
CA VAL A 132 2.72 19.17 1.33
C VAL A 132 2.86 20.68 1.52
N LEU A 133 2.60 21.45 0.46
CA LEU A 133 2.64 22.91 0.48
C LEU A 133 1.21 23.49 0.42
N GLY A 134 0.96 24.56 1.16
CA GLY A 134 -0.33 25.27 1.17
C GLY A 134 -0.91 25.43 2.57
N LYS A 135 -2.25 25.42 2.68
CA LYS A 135 -3.00 25.58 3.94
C LYS A 135 -2.99 24.29 4.77
N THR A 136 -1.81 23.88 5.24
CA THR A 136 -1.62 22.63 5.99
C THR A 136 -2.39 22.58 7.30
N GLU A 137 -2.75 23.73 7.87
CA GLU A 137 -3.63 23.86 9.04
C GLU A 137 -5.06 23.34 8.81
N LYS A 138 -5.47 23.18 7.54
CA LYS A 138 -6.76 22.58 7.17
C LYS A 138 -6.68 21.07 6.93
N MET A 139 -5.49 20.49 6.96
CA MET A 139 -5.33 19.04 6.84
C MET A 139 -5.78 18.35 8.13
N PRO A 140 -6.13 17.05 8.07
CA PRO A 140 -6.35 16.27 9.27
C PRO A 140 -5.12 16.31 10.19
N GLU A 141 -5.35 16.18 11.49
CA GLU A 141 -4.32 15.97 12.50
C GLU A 141 -3.36 14.84 12.09
N GLU A 142 -2.13 14.90 12.61
CA GLU A 142 -1.04 14.02 12.18
C GLU A 142 -1.43 12.54 12.23
N ASP A 143 -1.97 12.09 13.36
CA ASP A 143 -2.42 10.71 13.59
C ASP A 143 -3.38 10.22 12.49
N ILE A 144 -4.37 11.04 12.13
CA ILE A 144 -5.35 10.71 11.09
C ILE A 144 -4.72 10.81 9.70
N SER A 145 -3.79 11.74 9.49
CA SER A 145 -3.05 11.86 8.23
C SER A 145 -2.15 10.64 7.97
N GLN A 146 -1.54 10.04 9.00
CA GLN A 146 -0.74 8.81 8.86
C GLN A 146 -1.57 7.63 8.31
N VAL A 147 -2.87 7.61 8.60
CA VAL A 147 -3.83 6.63 8.07
C VAL A 147 -4.32 7.01 6.68
N THR A 148 -4.91 8.20 6.54
CA THR A 148 -5.59 8.63 5.31
C THR A 148 -4.64 8.76 4.11
N THR A 149 -3.37 9.11 4.33
CA THR A 149 -2.38 9.23 3.25
C THR A 149 -1.95 7.89 2.63
N MET A 150 -2.20 6.75 3.27
CA MET A 150 -1.83 5.42 2.72
C MET A 150 -2.47 5.14 1.37
N CYS A 151 -3.69 5.61 1.11
CA CYS A 151 -4.35 5.38 -0.17
C CYS A 151 -3.77 6.25 -1.32
N GLY A 152 -3.19 7.41 -1.01
CA GLY A 152 -2.70 8.42 -1.96
C GLY A 152 -3.76 9.13 -2.81
N HIS A 153 -4.96 8.55 -2.99
CA HIS A 153 -6.07 9.12 -3.75
C HIS A 153 -7.12 9.84 -2.89
N GLY A 154 -6.95 9.83 -1.56
CA GLY A 154 -7.92 10.44 -0.64
C GLY A 154 -9.25 9.68 -0.50
N MET A 155 -9.29 8.38 -0.86
CA MET A 155 -10.51 7.57 -0.76
C MET A 155 -10.86 7.16 0.69
N VAL A 156 -9.88 7.19 1.59
CA VAL A 156 -10.09 6.85 3.01
C VAL A 156 -10.48 8.13 3.76
N ALA A 157 -11.76 8.25 4.09
CA ALA A 157 -12.29 9.44 4.75
C ALA A 157 -11.82 9.54 6.21
N GLN A 158 -11.38 10.72 6.63
CA GLN A 158 -10.97 11.00 8.01
C GLN A 158 -12.05 10.67 9.07
N GLY A 159 -13.34 10.84 8.74
CA GLY A 159 -14.45 10.46 9.62
C GLY A 159 -14.58 8.95 9.82
N LEU A 160 -14.21 8.14 8.82
CA LEU A 160 -14.17 6.68 8.95
C LEU A 160 -13.07 6.27 9.92
N VAL A 161 -11.88 6.85 9.81
CA VAL A 161 -10.74 6.60 10.72
C VAL A 161 -11.14 6.86 12.16
N ARG A 162 -11.65 8.06 12.47
CA ARG A 162 -12.08 8.42 13.83
C ARG A 162 -13.19 7.52 14.36
N ARG A 163 -14.14 7.13 13.51
CA ARG A 163 -15.20 6.19 13.90
C ARG A 163 -14.61 4.84 14.29
N LEU A 164 -13.70 4.29 13.50
CA LEU A 164 -13.13 2.97 13.76
C LEU A 164 -12.23 2.97 15.01
N ILE A 165 -11.42 4.01 15.22
CA ILE A 165 -10.66 4.18 16.47
C ILE A 165 -11.61 4.16 17.68
N ARG A 166 -12.74 4.89 17.62
CA ARG A 166 -13.72 4.88 18.71
C ARG A 166 -14.32 3.50 18.97
N LYS A 167 -14.61 2.71 17.93
CA LYS A 167 -15.14 1.35 18.09
C LYS A 167 -14.10 0.43 18.74
N VAL A 168 -12.82 0.57 18.35
CA VAL A 168 -11.72 -0.19 18.97
C VAL A 168 -11.54 0.19 20.44
N LYS A 169 -11.50 1.49 20.78
CA LYS A 169 -11.45 1.97 22.17
C LYS A 169 -12.56 1.43 23.06
N LYS A 170 -13.75 1.18 22.51
CA LYS A 170 -14.90 0.63 23.23
C LYS A 170 -14.91 -0.91 23.31
N GLY A 171 -13.95 -1.59 22.68
CA GLY A 171 -13.93 -3.04 22.56
C GLY A 171 -15.01 -3.60 21.59
N GLU A 172 -15.63 -2.75 20.77
CA GLU A 172 -16.66 -3.17 19.80
C GLU A 172 -16.04 -3.76 18.51
N LEU A 173 -14.75 -3.50 18.27
CA LEU A 173 -14.00 -3.93 17.09
C LEU A 173 -12.53 -4.13 17.47
N THR A 174 -11.82 -5.04 16.81
CA THR A 174 -10.36 -5.19 17.01
C THR A 174 -9.60 -4.26 16.05
N PRO A 175 -8.33 -3.88 16.37
CA PRO A 175 -7.51 -3.08 15.47
C PRO A 175 -7.36 -3.70 14.07
N GLU A 176 -7.21 -5.02 13.97
CA GLU A 176 -7.03 -5.73 12.69
C GLU A 176 -8.28 -5.61 11.82
N LYS A 177 -9.47 -5.80 12.40
CA LYS A 177 -10.73 -5.60 11.69
C LYS A 177 -10.91 -4.15 11.28
N ALA A 178 -10.49 -3.19 12.11
CA ALA A 178 -10.52 -1.78 11.76
C ALA A 178 -9.60 -1.45 10.57
N GLY A 179 -8.38 -2.02 10.54
CA GLY A 179 -7.45 -1.89 9.43
C GLY A 179 -8.04 -2.41 8.11
N ILE A 180 -8.70 -3.57 8.14
CA ILE A 180 -9.41 -4.13 6.97
C ILE A 180 -10.56 -3.20 6.52
N GLU A 181 -11.39 -2.70 7.44
CA GLU A 181 -12.47 -1.76 7.11
C GLU A 181 -11.95 -0.47 6.48
N LEU A 182 -10.75 -0.01 6.85
CA LEU A 182 -10.08 1.15 6.23
C LEU A 182 -9.48 0.86 4.86
N ALA A 183 -9.14 -0.40 4.58
CA ALA A 183 -8.61 -0.79 3.28
C ALA A 183 -9.70 -0.86 2.21
N LYS A 184 -10.95 -1.22 2.56
CA LYS A 184 -12.05 -1.39 1.61
C LYS A 184 -12.31 -0.17 0.69
N PRO A 185 -12.33 1.09 1.18
CA PRO A 185 -12.49 2.27 0.31
C PRO A 185 -11.33 2.50 -0.66
N CYS A 186 -10.13 1.97 -0.36
CA CYS A 186 -8.98 2.07 -1.26
C CYS A 186 -9.14 1.08 -2.42
N ARG A 187 -9.85 1.51 -3.47
CA ARG A 187 -10.21 0.63 -4.60
C ARG A 187 -9.02 -0.06 -5.27
N CYS A 188 -7.87 0.60 -5.40
CA CYS A 188 -6.72 -0.01 -6.07
C CYS A 188 -5.96 -1.03 -5.21
N GLY A 189 -6.22 -1.13 -3.90
CA GLY A 189 -5.55 -2.11 -3.02
C GLY A 189 -4.16 -1.71 -2.55
N ILE A 190 -3.78 -0.43 -2.64
CA ILE A 190 -2.45 0.04 -2.20
C ILE A 190 -2.38 0.32 -0.69
N PHE A 191 -3.50 0.35 0.02
CA PHE A 191 -3.56 0.64 1.45
C PHE A 191 -2.99 -0.52 2.29
N ASN A 192 -2.20 -0.23 3.34
CA ASN A 192 -1.65 -1.24 4.24
C ASN A 192 -2.55 -1.43 5.47
N PRO A 193 -3.38 -2.49 5.54
CA PRO A 193 -4.29 -2.71 6.66
C PRO A 193 -3.57 -3.09 7.95
N VAL A 194 -2.39 -3.73 7.87
CA VAL A 194 -1.60 -4.13 9.05
C VAL A 194 -1.05 -2.91 9.75
N ARG A 195 -0.38 -2.02 9.00
CA ARG A 195 0.07 -0.73 9.52
C ARG A 195 -1.09 0.10 10.08
N ALA A 196 -2.25 0.08 9.42
CA ALA A 196 -3.42 0.79 9.93
C ALA A 196 -3.93 0.23 11.26
N ALA A 197 -3.87 -1.08 11.45
CA ALA A 197 -4.23 -1.73 12.72
C ALA A 197 -3.27 -1.31 13.85
N GLU A 198 -1.95 -1.37 13.61
CA GLU A 198 -0.92 -0.94 14.57
C GLU A 198 -1.12 0.51 15.00
N LEU A 199 -1.28 1.43 14.04
CA LEU A 199 -1.55 2.84 14.33
C LEU A 199 -2.82 3.04 15.15
N ILE A 200 -3.89 2.30 14.84
CA ILE A 200 -5.14 2.41 15.61
C ILE A 200 -4.96 1.94 17.04
N ASP A 201 -4.22 0.85 17.25
CA ASP A 201 -3.93 0.33 18.59
C ASP A 201 -3.15 1.34 19.43
N ASP A 202 -2.10 1.94 18.84
CA ASP A 202 -1.31 3.02 19.44
C ASP A 202 -2.20 4.21 19.81
N TYR A 203 -3.07 4.64 18.90
CA TYR A 203 -3.99 5.75 19.13
C TYR A 203 -5.08 5.43 20.16
N CYS A 204 -5.39 4.15 20.38
CA CYS A 204 -6.28 3.72 21.43
C CYS A 204 -5.69 3.96 22.83
N ALA A 205 -4.36 3.82 22.96
CA ALA A 205 -3.63 4.14 24.20
C ALA A 205 -3.56 5.65 24.50
N LEU A 206 -3.79 6.51 23.50
CA LEU A 206 -3.74 7.96 23.67
C LEU A 206 -5.09 8.54 24.14
N PHE A 207 -5.08 9.26 25.27
CA PHE A 207 -6.26 10.01 25.77
C PHE A 207 -6.68 11.17 24.85
N SER A 208 -5.77 11.66 23.99
CA SER A 208 -5.94 12.86 23.16
C SER A 208 -6.78 12.67 21.90
N VAL A 209 -7.01 11.44 21.44
CA VAL A 209 -7.89 11.20 20.28
C VAL A 209 -9.33 11.43 20.71
N SER A 210 -9.73 12.70 20.61
CA SER A 210 -10.97 13.25 21.11
C SER A 210 -12.17 12.63 20.39
N VAL A 211 -13.14 12.19 21.18
CA VAL A 211 -14.37 11.48 20.76
C VAL A 211 -15.40 12.42 20.11
N LYS A 212 -15.02 13.66 19.75
CA LYS A 212 -15.97 14.67 19.25
C LYS A 212 -16.61 14.22 17.93
#